data_AF-A0A399YTU9-F1
#
_entry.id   AF-A0A399YTU9-F1
#
_cell.length_a   1.000
_cell.length_b   1.000
_cell.length_c   1.000
_cell.angle_alpha   90.00
_cell.angle_beta   90.00
_cell.angle_gamma   90.00
#
_symmetry.space_group_name_H-M   'P 1'
#
loop_
_entity.id
_entity.type
_entity.pdbx_description
1 polymer ?
#
loop_
_entity_poly.entity_id
_entity_poly.type
_entity_poly.pdbx_seq_one_letter_code
_entity_poly.pdbx_strand_id
1 'polypeptide(L)'
;MKAGILERATNPLKEADMDFVVFDRVAPNPPIALVDQAAAMYKSEKCDGVIGFGGGSSMDTAKSVGVVVENGGSILKYEWADPQPIQKRIPPTICIPTTAGTGSEVTLWAVIT
;
A
#
# COMPACT_ATOMS: atom_id res chain seq x y z
N MET A 1 -14.28 3.22 10.81
CA MET A 1 -14.87 1.87 10.57
C MET A 1 -14.74 1.06 11.87
N LYS A 2 -15.84 0.64 12.53
CA LYS A 2 -15.81 -0.11 13.80
C LYS A 2 -16.23 -1.57 13.57
N ALA A 3 -15.41 -2.32 12.84
CA ALA A 3 -15.69 -3.72 12.53
C ALA A 3 -14.80 -4.72 13.31
N GLY A 4 -13.88 -4.24 14.17
CA GLY A 4 -12.96 -5.12 14.93
C GLY A 4 -11.86 -5.77 14.08
N ILE A 5 -11.89 -5.60 12.76
CA ILE A 5 -11.01 -6.31 11.83
C ILE A 5 -9.60 -5.67 11.81
N LEU A 6 -9.51 -4.35 12.05
CA LEU A 6 -8.21 -3.67 12.14
C LEU A 6 -7.45 -4.15 13.38
N GLU A 7 -8.15 -4.39 14.49
CA GLU A 7 -7.58 -4.95 15.71
C GLU A 7 -7.05 -6.36 15.47
N ARG A 8 -7.75 -7.18 14.68
CA ARG A 8 -7.25 -8.51 14.29
C ARG A 8 -5.97 -8.45 13.45
N ALA A 9 -5.80 -7.41 12.63
CA ALA A 9 -4.59 -7.21 11.85
C ALA A 9 -3.44 -6.59 12.67
N THR A 10 -3.76 -5.73 13.64
CA THR A 10 -2.76 -4.97 14.42
C THR A 10 -2.34 -5.65 15.72
N ASN A 11 -3.17 -6.52 16.31
CA ASN A 11 -2.81 -7.23 17.55
C ASN A 11 -1.57 -8.13 17.39
N PRO A 12 -1.42 -8.94 16.32
CA PRO A 12 -0.20 -9.72 16.12
C PRO A 12 1.07 -8.86 16.03
N LEU A 13 0.96 -7.65 15.47
CA LEU A 13 2.08 -6.70 15.42
C LEU A 13 2.44 -6.20 16.82
N LYS A 14 1.44 -5.86 17.63
CA LYS A 14 1.65 -5.46 19.04
C LYS A 14 2.26 -6.60 19.88
N GLU A 15 1.77 -7.81 19.71
CA GLU A 15 2.28 -9.00 20.41
C GLU A 15 3.73 -9.31 20.02
N ALA A 16 4.13 -8.96 18.80
CA ALA A 16 5.49 -9.08 18.29
C ALA A 16 6.38 -7.85 18.59
N ASP A 17 5.90 -6.87 19.35
CA ASP A 17 6.61 -5.61 19.66
C ASP A 17 7.03 -4.83 18.40
N MET A 18 6.17 -4.85 17.37
CA MET A 18 6.37 -4.11 16.13
C MET A 18 5.62 -2.78 16.15
N ASP A 19 6.35 -1.68 15.94
CA ASP A 19 5.77 -0.37 15.71
C ASP A 19 5.02 -0.33 14.38
N PHE A 20 3.87 0.34 14.36
CA PHE A 20 3.09 0.53 13.15
C PHE A 20 2.33 1.86 13.17
N VAL A 21 2.07 2.38 11.98
CA VAL A 21 1.23 3.56 11.75
C VAL A 21 0.11 3.18 10.79
N VAL A 22 -1.07 3.79 10.97
CA VAL A 22 -2.26 3.47 10.18
C VAL A 22 -2.57 4.61 9.21
N PHE A 23 -2.64 4.27 7.93
CA PHE A 23 -3.21 5.14 6.89
C PHE A 23 -4.61 4.62 6.51
N ASP A 24 -5.67 5.27 6.98
CA ASP A 24 -7.06 4.83 6.85
C ASP A 24 -7.87 5.65 5.83
N ARG A 25 -7.20 6.46 5.01
CA ARG A 25 -7.82 7.38 4.05
C ARG A 25 -7.99 6.78 2.65
N VAL A 26 -7.73 5.48 2.47
CA VAL A 26 -7.84 4.78 1.17
C VAL A 26 -9.27 4.90 0.62
N ALA A 27 -9.38 5.33 -0.64
CA ALA A 27 -10.64 5.41 -1.37
C ALA A 27 -10.71 4.32 -2.47
N PRO A 28 -11.91 3.88 -2.89
CA PRO A 28 -12.07 3.10 -4.11
C PRO A 28 -11.45 3.83 -5.30
N ASN A 29 -10.74 3.10 -6.17
CA ASN A 29 -9.95 3.68 -7.27
C ASN A 29 -9.04 4.81 -6.73
N PRO A 30 -8.00 4.45 -5.97
CA PRO A 30 -7.24 5.42 -5.20
C PRO A 30 -6.55 6.42 -6.14
N PRO A 31 -6.65 7.74 -5.87
CA PRO A 31 -6.03 8.73 -6.73
C PRO A 31 -4.51 8.82 -6.52
N ILE A 32 -3.76 9.31 -7.51
CA ILE A 32 -2.30 9.55 -7.42
C ILE A 32 -1.95 10.34 -6.15
N ALA A 33 -2.70 11.41 -5.86
CA ALA A 33 -2.48 12.26 -4.68
C ALA A 33 -2.59 11.50 -3.35
N LEU A 34 -3.36 10.41 -3.30
CA LEU A 34 -3.48 9.57 -2.12
C LEU A 34 -2.23 8.71 -1.94
N VAL A 35 -1.69 8.17 -3.04
CA VAL A 35 -0.40 7.47 -3.04
C VAL A 35 0.71 8.40 -2.57
N ASP A 36 0.75 9.64 -3.05
CA ASP A 36 1.74 10.64 -2.63
C ASP A 36 1.65 10.93 -1.12
N GLN A 37 0.44 11.08 -0.58
CA GLN A 37 0.23 11.28 0.87
C GLN A 37 0.67 10.07 1.70
N ALA A 38 0.34 8.86 1.26
CA ALA A 38 0.73 7.63 1.94
C ALA A 38 2.26 7.41 1.89
N ALA A 39 2.89 7.71 0.74
CA ALA A 39 4.35 7.65 0.59
C ALA A 39 5.07 8.71 1.43
N ALA A 40 4.49 9.91 1.59
CA ALA A 40 5.01 10.93 2.49
C ALA A 40 4.98 10.46 3.95
N MET A 41 3.85 9.87 4.38
CA MET A 41 3.73 9.29 5.72
C MET A 41 4.72 8.14 5.94
N TYR A 42 4.86 7.23 4.99
CA TYR A 42 5.85 6.14 5.05
C TYR A 42 7.26 6.68 5.34
N LYS A 43 7.66 7.76 4.65
CA LYS A 43 8.98 8.38 4.83
C LYS A 43 9.10 9.16 6.14
N SER A 44 8.07 9.88 6.58
CA SER A 44 8.12 10.66 7.81
C SER A 44 8.20 9.78 9.05
N GLU A 45 7.45 8.68 9.04
CA GLU A 45 7.40 7.69 10.13
C GLU A 45 8.55 6.68 10.05
N LYS A 46 9.41 6.78 9.01
CA LYS A 46 10.57 5.91 8.79
C LYS A 46 10.19 4.42 8.75
N CYS A 47 9.06 4.11 8.13
CA CYS A 47 8.62 2.73 7.93
C CYS A 47 9.65 1.93 7.11
N ASP A 48 9.72 0.63 7.36
CA ASP A 48 10.57 -0.33 6.65
C ASP A 48 9.77 -1.39 5.87
N GLY A 49 8.44 -1.37 5.98
CA GLY A 49 7.52 -2.26 5.29
C GLY A 49 6.13 -1.65 5.13
N VAL A 50 5.28 -2.29 4.35
CA VAL A 50 3.91 -1.83 4.10
C VAL A 50 2.92 -3.00 4.13
N ILE A 51 1.76 -2.77 4.77
CA ILE A 51 0.66 -3.74 4.83
C ILE A 51 -0.54 -3.18 4.06
N GLY A 52 -0.90 -3.82 2.96
CA GLY A 52 -2.13 -3.58 2.23
C GLY A 52 -3.27 -4.38 2.86
N PHE A 53 -4.02 -3.77 3.77
CA PHE A 53 -5.16 -4.39 4.46
C PHE A 53 -6.48 -3.84 3.93
N GLY A 54 -7.35 -4.70 3.38
CA GLY A 54 -8.64 -4.30 2.83
C GLY A 54 -8.98 -4.96 1.50
N GLY A 55 -9.69 -4.24 0.64
CA GLY A 55 -9.95 -4.68 -0.75
C GLY A 55 -8.82 -4.31 -1.71
N GLY A 56 -9.07 -4.47 -3.01
CA GLY A 56 -8.12 -4.18 -4.09
C GLY A 56 -7.48 -2.79 -3.97
N SER A 57 -8.27 -1.75 -3.71
CA SER A 57 -7.75 -0.38 -3.59
C SER A 57 -6.71 -0.19 -2.47
N SER A 58 -6.84 -0.89 -1.34
CA SER A 58 -5.84 -0.84 -0.27
C SER A 58 -4.53 -1.50 -0.71
N MET A 59 -4.62 -2.64 -1.39
CA MET A 59 -3.45 -3.38 -1.86
C MET A 59 -2.75 -2.66 -3.01
N ASP A 60 -3.51 -2.10 -3.95
CA ASP A 60 -3.00 -1.29 -5.06
C ASP A 60 -2.31 -0.02 -4.55
N THR A 61 -2.88 0.63 -3.53
CA THR A 61 -2.22 1.74 -2.83
C THR A 61 -0.91 1.30 -2.19
N ALA A 62 -0.90 0.18 -1.46
CA ALA A 62 0.31 -0.33 -0.79
C ALA A 62 1.45 -0.64 -1.77
N LYS A 63 1.14 -1.32 -2.89
CA LYS A 63 2.12 -1.59 -3.97
C LYS A 63 2.67 -0.30 -4.54
N SER A 64 1.79 0.67 -4.81
CA SER A 64 2.15 1.95 -5.42
C SER A 64 3.02 2.80 -4.49
N VAL A 65 2.72 2.81 -3.19
CA VAL A 65 3.58 3.41 -2.17
C VAL A 65 4.97 2.77 -2.21
N GLY A 66 5.05 1.44 -2.23
CA GLY A 66 6.32 0.72 -2.33
C GLY A 66 7.16 1.11 -3.56
N VAL A 67 6.52 1.31 -4.71
CA VAL A 67 7.19 1.80 -5.92
C VAL A 67 7.70 3.23 -5.71
N VAL A 68 6.85 4.15 -5.27
CA VAL A 68 7.17 5.58 -5.11
C VAL A 68 8.26 5.82 -4.07
N VAL A 69 8.27 5.08 -2.96
CA VAL A 69 9.26 5.29 -1.89
C VAL A 69 10.67 4.85 -2.31
N GLU A 70 10.79 3.77 -3.08
CA GLU A 70 12.09 3.21 -3.52
C GLU A 70 12.60 3.82 -4.84
N ASN A 71 11.70 3.99 -5.81
CA ASN A 71 12.05 4.41 -7.16
C ASN A 71 11.84 5.92 -7.38
N GLY A 72 11.07 6.59 -6.51
CA GLY A 72 10.86 8.03 -6.53
C GLY A 72 9.89 8.51 -7.63
N GLY A 73 9.70 9.82 -7.73
CA GLY A 73 8.75 10.42 -8.67
C GLY A 73 7.29 10.13 -8.33
N SER A 74 6.38 10.50 -9.24
CA SER A 74 4.96 10.16 -9.13
C SER A 74 4.71 8.74 -9.63
N ILE A 75 3.74 8.04 -9.03
CA ILE A 75 3.32 6.70 -9.48
C ILE A 75 2.92 6.67 -10.96
N LEU A 76 2.42 7.80 -11.50
CA LEU A 76 2.06 7.95 -12.91
C LEU A 76 3.22 7.64 -13.87
N LYS A 77 4.47 7.86 -13.44
CA LYS A 77 5.66 7.54 -14.26
C LYS A 77 5.85 6.04 -14.49
N TYR A 78 5.18 5.19 -13.72
CA TYR A 78 5.27 3.74 -13.78
C TYR A 78 4.00 3.12 -14.38
N GLU A 79 3.15 3.95 -15.01
CA GLU A 79 1.96 3.49 -15.72
C GLU A 79 2.35 2.58 -16.89
N TRP A 80 1.61 1.48 -17.06
CA TRP A 80 1.90 0.47 -18.08
C TRP A 80 1.91 0.99 -19.53
N ALA A 81 1.20 2.08 -19.81
CA ALA A 81 1.12 2.66 -21.15
C ALA A 81 2.48 3.23 -21.63
N ASP A 82 3.27 3.81 -20.71
CA ASP A 82 4.61 4.33 -20.98
C ASP A 82 5.48 4.27 -19.70
N PRO A 83 5.91 3.07 -19.29
CA PRO A 83 6.47 2.87 -17.96
C PRO A 83 7.95 3.24 -17.93
N GLN A 84 8.33 4.08 -16.97
CA GLN A 84 9.69 4.04 -16.46
C GLN A 84 9.92 2.69 -15.76
N PRO A 85 11.09 2.05 -15.97
CA PRO A 85 11.36 0.77 -15.34
C PRO A 85 11.44 0.92 -13.81
N ILE A 86 10.75 0.03 -13.09
CA ILE A 86 10.94 -0.16 -11.65
C ILE A 86 12.28 -0.87 -11.48
N GLN A 87 13.32 -0.14 -11.09
CA GLN A 87 14.68 -0.66 -11.02
C GLN A 87 15.04 -1.21 -9.64
N LYS A 88 14.44 -0.66 -8.58
CA LYS A 88 14.68 -1.08 -7.21
C LYS A 88 13.53 -1.93 -6.70
N ARG A 89 13.88 -2.97 -5.95
CA ARG A 89 12.92 -3.81 -5.24
C ARG A 89 12.15 -2.95 -4.24
N ILE A 90 10.82 -3.03 -4.29
CA ILE A 90 9.95 -2.35 -3.33
C ILE A 90 10.14 -2.92 -1.91
N PRO A 91 9.76 -2.19 -0.85
CA PRO A 91 9.87 -2.67 0.52
C PRO A 91 9.04 -3.95 0.74
N PRO A 92 9.34 -4.75 1.78
CA PRO A 92 8.49 -5.84 2.21
C PRO A 92 7.02 -5.41 2.25
N THR A 93 6.21 -6.07 1.44
CA THR A 93 4.80 -5.73 1.24
C THR A 93 3.96 -6.95 1.57
N ILE A 94 3.04 -6.81 2.54
CA ILE A 94 2.11 -7.87 2.94
C ILE A 94 0.71 -7.46 2.51
N CYS A 95 0.01 -8.33 1.77
CA CYS A 95 -1.38 -8.11 1.38
C CYS A 95 -2.30 -8.99 2.24
N ILE A 96 -3.28 -8.36 2.90
CA ILE A 96 -4.28 -9.04 3.74
C ILE A 96 -5.66 -8.68 3.17
N PRO A 97 -6.21 -9.50 2.27
CA PRO A 97 -7.48 -9.22 1.63
C PRO A 97 -8.65 -9.40 2.61
N THR A 98 -9.58 -8.45 2.61
CA THR A 98 -10.85 -8.55 3.38
C THR A 98 -12.06 -8.80 2.48
N THR A 99 -11.85 -8.83 1.15
CA THR A 99 -12.89 -9.04 0.14
C THR A 99 -12.48 -10.12 -0.86
N ALA A 100 -13.40 -10.99 -1.27
CA ALA A 100 -13.20 -11.89 -2.40
C ALA A 100 -13.61 -11.19 -3.70
N GLY A 101 -12.66 -10.82 -4.57
CA GLY A 101 -12.98 -10.12 -5.82
C GLY A 101 -11.79 -9.85 -6.72
N THR A 102 -10.95 -8.87 -6.36
CA THR A 102 -9.94 -8.33 -7.28
C THR A 102 -8.73 -9.25 -7.50
N GLY A 103 -8.42 -10.13 -6.55
CA GLY A 103 -7.18 -10.91 -6.55
C GLY A 103 -5.90 -10.06 -6.49
N SER A 104 -5.98 -8.78 -6.11
CA SER A 104 -4.83 -7.87 -6.08
C SER A 104 -3.72 -8.40 -5.17
N GLU A 105 -4.02 -9.16 -4.14
CA GLU A 105 -3.05 -9.82 -3.26
C GLU A 105 -2.05 -10.75 -3.99
N VAL A 106 -2.39 -11.25 -5.19
CA VAL A 106 -1.58 -12.20 -5.96
C VAL A 106 -1.22 -11.69 -7.37
N THR A 107 -1.58 -10.46 -7.72
CA THR A 107 -1.23 -9.86 -9.02
C THR A 107 -0.09 -8.85 -8.91
N LEU A 108 0.66 -8.69 -9.99
CA LEU A 108 1.67 -7.64 -10.13
C LEU A 108 1.07 -6.25 -10.45
N TRP A 109 -0.25 -6.17 -10.69
CA TRP A 109 -0.93 -4.96 -11.13
C TRP A 109 -1.39 -4.10 -9.95
N ALA A 110 -1.43 -2.79 -10.17
CA ALA A 110 -2.09 -1.83 -9.30
C ALA A 110 -2.91 -0.85 -10.15
N VAL A 111 -4.16 -0.59 -9.76
CA VAL A 111 -5.06 0.33 -10.46
C VAL A 111 -5.18 1.62 -9.65
N ILE A 112 -4.64 2.71 -10.21
CA ILE A 112 -4.60 4.07 -9.62
C ILE A 112 -5.27 5.04 -10.59
N THR A 113 -5.93 6.09 -10.09
CA THR A 113 -6.59 7.14 -10.91
C THR A 113 -5.99 8.53 -10.74
#